data_AF-A0A7I7YSZ2-F1
#
_entry.id   AF-A0A7I7YSZ2-F1
#
_cell.length_a   1.000
_cell.length_b   1.000
_cell.length_c   1.000
_cell.angle_alpha   90.00
_cell.angle_beta   90.00
_cell.angle_gamma   90.00
#
_symmetry.space_group_name_H-M   'P 1'
#
loop_
_entity.id
_entity.type
_entity.pdbx_description
1 polymer ?
#
loop_
_entity_poly.entity_id
_entity_poly.type
_entity_poly.pdbx_seq_one_letter_code
_entity_poly.pdbx_strand_id
1 'polypeptide(L)' 'MAYFDFAYDMTLDEARRRSAVLEAMNEDWDPIAVLGEEQTAHDMLYSNLDAEQQRIYEELVRAGVLPARTADRVSD' A
#
# COMPACT_ATOMS: atom_id res chain seq x y z
N MET A 1 -0.38 43.72 20.45
CA MET A 1 0.17 42.60 19.65
C MET A 1 -0.88 42.26 18.60
N ALA A 2 -0.53 42.36 17.32
CA ALA A 2 -1.44 41.95 16.26
C ALA A 2 -1.47 40.42 16.20
N TYR A 3 -2.66 39.84 16.34
CA TYR A 3 -2.88 38.41 16.07
C TYR A 3 -2.88 38.23 14.54
N PHE A 4 -1.94 37.45 14.02
CA PHE A 4 -2.00 36.97 12.64
C PHE A 4 -2.80 35.68 12.63
N ASP A 5 -3.83 35.62 11.80
CA ASP A 5 -4.55 34.40 11.53
C ASP A 5 -3.75 33.56 10.54
N PHE A 6 -3.36 32.35 10.94
CA PHE A 6 -2.62 31.42 10.09
C PHE A 6 -3.60 30.39 9.54
N ALA A 7 -4.03 30.60 8.30
CA ALA A 7 -4.81 29.64 7.55
C ALA A 7 -3.89 28.91 6.55
N TYR A 8 -3.87 27.58 6.62
CA TYR A 8 -3.09 26.73 5.73
C TYR A 8 -4.01 25.83 4.91
N ASP A 9 -3.90 25.94 3.60
CA ASP A 9 -4.64 25.07 2.67
C ASP A 9 -3.89 23.74 2.49
N MET A 10 -4.32 22.74 3.27
CA MET A 10 -3.76 21.40 3.21
C MET A 10 -4.06 20.69 1.88
N THR A 11 -5.15 21.06 1.19
CA THR A 11 -5.49 20.47 -0.11
C THR A 11 -4.54 20.97 -1.19
N LEU A 12 -4.26 22.28 -1.20
CA LEU A 12 -3.28 22.87 -2.10
C LEU A 12 -1.87 22.34 -1.83
N ASP A 13 -1.52 22.17 -0.55
CA ASP A 13 -0.22 21.62 -0.20
C ASP A 13 -0.07 20.16 -0.61
N GLU A 14 -1.08 19.32 -0.37
CA GLU A 14 -1.07 17.92 -0.79
C GLU A 14 -0.97 17.78 -2.31
N ALA A 15 -1.63 18.67 -3.06
CA ALA A 15 -1.48 18.71 -4.51
C ALA A 15 -0.02 18.98 -4.93
N ARG A 16 0.66 19.96 -4.30
CA ARG A 16 2.09 20.22 -4.57
C ARG A 16 2.98 19.03 -4.18
N ARG A 17 2.74 18.41 -3.03
CA ARG A 17 3.50 17.23 -2.58
C ARG A 17 3.38 16.09 -3.59
N ARG A 18 2.17 15.80 -4.08
CA ARG A 18 1.95 14.75 -5.09
C ARG A 18 2.62 15.07 -6.41
N SER A 19 2.53 16.32 -6.88
CA SER A 19 3.24 16.75 -8.09
C SER A 19 4.75 16.56 -7.98
N ALA A 20 5.36 16.98 -6.86
CA ALA A 20 6.80 16.82 -6.64
C ALA A 20 7.22 15.33 -6.58
N VAL A 21 6.36 14.46 -6.05
CA VAL A 21 6.61 13.00 -6.06
C VAL A 21 6.59 12.46 -7.49
N LEU A 22 5.60 12.85 -8.29
CA LEU A 22 5.52 12.42 -9.69
C LEU A 22 6.69 12.94 -10.53
N GLU A 23 7.13 14.18 -10.30
CA GLU A 23 8.32 14.75 -10.97
C GLU A 23 9.62 14.05 -10.59
N ALA A 24 9.71 13.50 -9.37
CA ALA A 24 10.89 12.76 -8.92
C ALA A 24 10.95 11.32 -9.47
N MET A 25 9.86 10.83 -10.07
CA MET A 25 9.80 9.49 -10.65
C MET A 25 10.36 9.50 -12.09
N ASN A 26 11.01 8.41 -12.49
CA ASN A 26 11.59 8.28 -13.82
C ASN A 26 10.50 8.29 -14.91
N GLU A 27 10.83 8.71 -16.13
CA GLU A 27 9.90 8.70 -17.29
C GLU A 27 9.37 7.29 -17.62
N ASP A 28 10.16 6.26 -17.30
CA ASP A 28 9.79 4.85 -17.49
C ASP A 28 8.99 4.26 -16.30
N TRP A 29 8.59 5.06 -15.31
CA TRP A 29 7.86 4.57 -14.14
C TRP A 29 6.42 4.20 -14.50
N ASP A 30 6.13 2.90 -14.50
CA ASP A 30 4.78 2.36 -14.63
C ASP A 30 4.19 2.03 -13.24
N PRO A 31 3.30 2.88 -12.68
CA PRO A 31 2.72 2.63 -11.35
C PRO A 31 1.86 1.37 -11.30
N ILE A 32 1.27 0.95 -12.43
CA ILE A 32 0.44 -0.25 -12.48
C ILE A 32 1.32 -1.49 -12.42
N ALA A 33 2.43 -1.50 -13.16
CA ALA A 33 3.42 -2.57 -13.09
C ALA A 33 3.99 -2.70 -11.67
N VAL A 34 4.40 -1.59 -11.05
CA VAL A 34 4.94 -1.58 -9.67
C VAL A 34 3.94 -2.12 -8.66
N LEU A 35 2.66 -1.75 -8.74
CA LEU A 35 1.62 -2.30 -7.85
C LEU A 35 1.40 -3.81 -8.07
N GLY A 36 1.51 -4.28 -9.31
CA GLY A 36 1.44 -5.71 -9.62
C GLY A 36 2.63 -6.50 -9.07
N GLU A 37 3.83 -5.92 -9.15
CA GLU A 37 5.05 -6.49 -8.58
C GLU A 37 4.99 -6.55 -7.05
N GLU A 38 4.51 -5.49 -6.39
CA GLU A 38 4.29 -5.46 -4.93
C GLU A 38 3.29 -6.55 -4.50
N GLN A 39 2.18 -6.72 -5.24
CA GLN A 39 1.23 -7.79 -4.95
C GLN A 39 1.87 -9.18 -5.10
N THR A 40 2.70 -9.36 -6.14
CA THR A 40 3.43 -10.61 -6.37
C THR A 40 4.43 -10.87 -5.24
N ALA A 41 5.17 -9.86 -4.80
CA ALA A 41 6.10 -9.96 -3.68
C ALA A 41 5.37 -10.30 -2.38
N HIS A 42 4.21 -9.69 -2.12
CA HIS A 42 3.37 -10.01 -0.97
C HIS A 42 2.88 -11.47 -0.99
N ASP A 43 2.50 -11.99 -2.17
CA ASP A 43 2.13 -13.40 -2.35
C ASP A 43 3.32 -14.35 -2.17
N MET A 44 4.55 -13.88 -2.31
CA MET A 44 5.75 -14.67 -2.03
C MET A 44 6.08 -14.77 -0.53
N LEU A 45 5.71 -13.80 0.31
CA LEU A 45 6.10 -13.74 1.74
C LEU A 45 5.72 -15.00 2.55
N TYR A 46 4.69 -15.72 2.13
CA TYR A 46 4.19 -16.94 2.78
C TYR A 46 3.97 -18.08 1.75
N SER A 47 4.69 -18.10 0.62
CA SER A 47 4.45 -19.08 -0.47
C SER A 47 5.00 -20.48 -0.19
N ASN A 48 5.88 -20.62 0.81
CA ASN A 48 6.57 -21.88 1.13
C ASN A 48 6.47 -22.21 2.63
N LEU A 49 5.31 -21.97 3.23
CA LEU A 49 5.10 -22.31 4.63
C LEU A 49 5.06 -23.83 4.80
N ASP A 50 5.74 -24.33 5.83
CA ASP A 50 5.53 -25.68 6.31
C ASP A 50 4.15 -25.82 7.00
N ALA A 51 3.79 -27.04 7.41
CA ALA A 51 2.48 -27.32 8.00
C ALA A 51 2.22 -26.55 9.31
N GLU A 52 3.24 -26.32 10.13
CA GLU A 52 3.08 -25.58 11.38
C GLU A 52 2.95 -24.08 11.10
N GLN A 53 3.79 -23.56 10.21
CA GLN A 53 3.76 -22.17 9.77
C GLN A 53 2.42 -21.84 9.09
N GLN A 54 1.90 -22.73 8.24
CA GLN A 54 0.60 -22.57 7.58
C GLN A 54 -0.54 -22.48 8.60
N ARG A 55 -0.52 -23.32 9.64
CA ARG A 55 -1.52 -23.27 10.73
C ARG A 55 -1.49 -21.94 11.45
N ILE A 56 -0.30 -21.40 11.75
CA ILE A 56 -0.13 -20.11 12.41
C ILE A 56 -0.63 -18.97 11.50
N TYR A 57 -0.27 -19.01 10.21
CA TYR A 57 -0.75 -18.04 9.24
C TYR A 57 -2.28 -17.98 9.18
N GLU A 58 -2.96 -19.13 9.12
CA GLU A 58 -4.43 -19.21 9.12
C GLU A 58 -5.05 -18.67 10.42
N GLU A 59 -4.40 -18.91 11.57
CA GLU A 59 -4.84 -18.37 12.85
C GLU A 59 -4.73 -16.84 12.88
N LEU A 60 -3.63 -16.28 12.39
CA LEU A 60 -3.40 -14.84 12.30
C LEU A 60 -4.36 -14.15 11.32
N VAL A 61 -4.68 -14.80 10.19
CA VAL A 61 -5.70 -14.31 9.26
C VAL A 61 -7.07 -14.31 9.93
N ARG A 62 -7.45 -15.38 10.61
CA ARG A 62 -8.74 -15.46 11.33
C ARG A 62 -8.85 -14.42 12.44
N ALA A 63 -7.74 -14.11 13.11
CA ALA A 63 -7.66 -13.08 14.14
C ALA A 63 -7.63 -11.64 13.56
N GLY A 64 -7.55 -11.47 12.25
CA GLY A 64 -7.46 -10.16 11.59
C GLY A 64 -6.09 -9.47 11.74
N VAL A 65 -5.07 -10.22 12.16
CA VAL A 65 -3.69 -9.71 12.30
C VAL A 65 -3.00 -9.67 10.94
N LEU A 66 -3.22 -10.69 10.10
CA LEU A 66 -2.72 -10.74 8.73
C LEU A 66 -3.87 -10.61 7.72
N PRO A 67 -3.63 -9.94 6.58
CA PRO A 67 -4.59 -9.92 5.48
C PRO A 67 -4.72 -11.32 4.88
N ALA A 68 -5.94 -11.69 4.46
CA ALA A 68 -6.14 -12.88 3.66
C ALA A 68 -5.51 -12.69 2.27
N ARG A 69 -4.79 -13.70 1.77
CA ARG A 69 -4.41 -13.76 0.36
C ARG A 69 -5.66 -13.74 -0.50
N THR A 70 -5.62 -12.91 -1.54
CA THR A 70 -6.71 -12.58 -2.47
C THR A 70 -7.59 -13.77 -2.90
N ALA A 71 -8.58 -14.09 -2.05
CA ALA A 71 -9.85 -14.68 -2.48
C ALA A 71 -10.88 -13.60 -2.81
N ASP A 72 -10.62 -12.34 -2.41
CA ASP A 72 -11.45 -11.18 -2.72
C ASP A 72 -11.02 -10.54 -4.06
N ARG A 73 -10.88 -11.38 -5.09
CA ARG A 73 -10.96 -10.88 -6.46
C ARG A 73 -12.44 -10.55 -6.66
N VAL A 74 -12.78 -9.27 -6.70
CA VAL A 74 -14.01 -8.85 -7.38
C VAL A 74 -13.89 -9.42 -8.80
N SER A 75 -14.68 -10.46 -9.09
CA SER A 75 -14.86 -10.94 -10.45
C SER A 75 -15.41 -9.77 -11.27
N ASP A 76 -14.67 -9.41 -12.32
CA ASP A 76 -15.22 -8.73 -13.50
C ASP A 76 -16.01 -9.75 -14.33
#